data_AF-A0A6J4PZ53-F1
#
_entry.id   AF-A0A6J4PZ53-F1
#
_cell.length_a   1.000
_cell.length_b   1.000
_cell.length_c   1.000
_cell.angle_alpha   90.00
_cell.angle_beta   90.00
_cell.angle_gamma   90.00
#
_symmetry.space_group_name_H-M   'P 1'
#
loop_
_entity.id
_entity.type
_entity.pdbx_description
1 polymer ?
#
loop_
_entity_poly.entity_id
_entity_poly.type
_entity_poly.pdbx_seq_one_letter_code
_entity_poly.pdbx_strand_id
1 'polypeptide(L)'
;MARILTLDPERARGLRKALVWMEKRRYGGAVPGITKILAQDLNIGLPVSWIYNHLHMRKSSPLGRLQREMLATVVNGLIGGAP
;
A
#
# COMPACT_ATOMS: atom_id res chain seq x y z
N MET A 1 -1.09 20.18 -5.87
CA MET A 1 0.05 19.75 -5.03
C MET A 1 -0.49 19.00 -3.83
N ALA A 2 -0.07 17.76 -3.60
CA ALA A 2 -0.50 17.00 -2.42
C ALA A 2 0.07 17.65 -1.14
N ARG A 3 -0.77 17.90 -0.14
CA ARG A 3 -0.36 18.48 1.17
C ARG A 3 0.29 17.45 2.11
N ILE A 4 0.50 16.23 1.63
CA ILE A 4 0.99 15.10 2.42
C ILE A 4 2.44 14.85 2.01
N LEU A 5 3.34 14.73 3.00
CA LEU A 5 4.74 14.43 2.76
C LEU A 5 4.87 13.03 2.13
N THR A 6 5.60 12.96 1.01
CA THR A 6 5.79 11.71 0.25
C THR A 6 7.27 11.43 0.05
N LEU A 7 7.66 10.16 0.13
CA LEU A 7 9.02 9.71 -0.20
C LEU A 7 9.23 9.80 -1.70
N ASP A 8 10.32 10.44 -2.11
CA ASP A 8 10.85 10.32 -3.47
C ASP A 8 11.59 8.98 -3.59
N PRO A 9 11.10 8.02 -4.40
CA PRO A 9 11.73 6.71 -4.57
C PRO A 9 13.19 6.76 -5.03
N GLU A 10 13.56 7.77 -5.82
CA GLU A 10 14.92 7.89 -6.37
C GLU A 10 15.91 8.46 -5.35
N ARG A 11 15.41 9.15 -4.33
CA ARG A 11 16.22 9.69 -3.22
C ARG A 11 16.22 8.81 -1.98
N ALA A 12 15.53 7.67 -2.01
CA ALA A 12 15.43 6.76 -0.86
C ALA A 12 16.79 6.17 -0.48
N ARG A 13 17.06 6.07 0.83
CA ARG A 13 18.29 5.51 1.40
C ARG A 13 17.99 4.47 2.48
N GLY A 14 18.96 3.61 2.77
CA GLY A 14 18.87 2.59 3.83
C GLY A 14 17.64 1.68 3.67
N LEU A 15 16.93 1.44 4.78
CA LEU A 15 15.74 0.58 4.82
C LEU A 15 14.64 1.01 3.84
N ARG A 16 14.47 2.32 3.63
CA ARG A 16 13.46 2.85 2.69
C ARG A 16 13.80 2.50 1.24
N LYS A 17 15.08 2.45 0.87
CA LYS A 17 15.52 2.02 -0.46
C LYS A 17 15.19 0.55 -0.71
N ALA A 18 15.39 -0.30 0.31
CA ALA A 18 15.02 -1.72 0.23
C ALA A 18 13.50 -1.91 0.06
N LEU A 19 12.69 -1.16 0.80
CA LEU A 19 11.22 -1.17 0.65
C LEU A 19 10.79 -0.72 -0.75
N VAL A 20 11.34 0.38 -1.25
CA VAL A 20 11.08 0.89 -2.61
C VAL A 20 11.43 -0.17 -3.66
N TRP A 21 12.58 -0.83 -3.53
CA TRP A 21 13.02 -1.87 -4.45
C TRP A 21 12.07 -3.08 -4.45
N MET A 22 11.68 -3.54 -3.26
CA MET A 22 10.73 -4.65 -3.10
C MET A 22 9.37 -4.34 -3.74
N GLU A 23 8.88 -3.12 -3.55
CA GLU A 23 7.61 -2.66 -4.09
C GLU A 23 7.68 -2.48 -5.62
N LYS A 24 8.78 -1.91 -6.16
CA LYS A 24 9.04 -1.89 -7.60
C LYS A 24 8.98 -3.31 -8.19
N ARG A 25 9.59 -4.30 -7.53
CA ARG A 25 9.56 -5.69 -7.99
C ARG A 25 8.15 -6.30 -7.97
N ARG A 26 7.33 -5.95 -6.97
CA ARG A 26 5.95 -6.45 -6.81
C ARG A 26 4.98 -5.86 -7.83
N TYR A 27 5.17 -4.60 -8.22
CA TYR A 27 4.26 -3.85 -9.09
C TYR A 27 4.85 -3.50 -10.46
N GLY A 28 5.72 -4.37 -11.01
CA GLY A 28 6.20 -4.23 -12.40
C GLY A 28 7.03 -2.98 -12.68
N GLY A 29 7.78 -2.49 -11.70
CA GLY A 29 8.65 -1.31 -11.79
C GLY A 29 8.06 -0.05 -11.16
N ALA A 30 6.78 -0.05 -10.80
CA ALA A 30 6.10 1.09 -10.17
C ALA A 30 6.15 1.05 -8.64
N VAL A 31 6.14 2.23 -8.00
CA VAL A 31 5.95 2.37 -6.56
C VAL A 31 4.57 2.96 -6.30
N PRO A 32 3.65 2.23 -5.63
CA PRO A 32 2.32 2.73 -5.31
C PRO A 32 2.37 4.05 -4.52
N GLY A 33 1.39 4.93 -4.75
CA GLY A 33 1.32 6.23 -4.06
C GLY A 33 1.24 6.08 -2.52
N ILE A 34 0.45 5.11 -2.04
CA ILE A 34 0.32 4.81 -0.62
C ILE A 34 1.66 4.39 0.01
N THR A 35 2.47 3.62 -0.71
CA THR A 35 3.82 3.23 -0.28
C THR A 35 4.72 4.45 -0.08
N LYS A 36 4.63 5.45 -0.97
CA LYS A 36 5.41 6.71 -0.84
C LYS A 36 5.01 7.51 0.40
N ILE A 37 3.75 7.46 0.81
CA ILE A 37 3.24 8.13 2.01
C ILE A 37 3.69 7.35 3.26
N LEU A 38 3.40 6.04 3.32
CA LEU A 38 3.69 5.21 4.49
C LEU A 38 5.19 5.03 4.76
N ALA A 39 6.03 5.11 3.73
CA ALA A 39 7.47 5.00 3.90
C ALA A 39 8.10 6.21 4.62
N GLN A 40 7.35 7.30 4.85
CA GLN A 40 7.82 8.42 5.66
C GLN A 40 8.03 8.02 7.12
N ASP A 41 7.06 7.30 7.71
CA ASP A 41 7.12 6.80 9.08
C ASP A 41 6.87 5.29 9.13
N LEU A 42 7.94 4.53 9.39
CA LEU A 42 7.87 3.07 9.46
C LEU A 42 7.12 2.57 10.69
N ASN A 43 7.00 3.36 11.75
CA ASN A 43 6.17 3.01 12.92
C ASN A 43 4.68 3.00 12.56
N ILE A 44 4.29 3.72 11.52
CA ILE A 44 2.93 3.69 10.96
C ILE A 44 2.85 2.70 9.80
N GLY A 45 3.83 2.72 8.90
CA GLY A 45 3.83 1.90 7.69
C GLY A 45 3.84 0.40 7.98
N LEU A 46 4.58 -0.06 8.99
CA LEU A 46 4.65 -1.49 9.35
C LEU A 46 3.30 -2.02 9.87
N PRO A 47 2.65 -1.41 10.89
CA PRO A 47 1.31 -1.83 11.31
C PRO A 47 0.27 -1.78 10.19
N VAL A 48 0.27 -0.72 9.36
CA VAL A 48 -0.67 -0.61 8.24
C VAL A 48 -0.47 -1.75 7.23
N SER A 49 0.78 -2.08 6.90
CA SER A 49 1.09 -3.21 6.03
C SER A 49 0.63 -4.54 6.64
N TRP A 50 0.80 -4.72 7.95
CA TRP A 50 0.32 -5.91 8.64
C TRP A 50 -1.20 -6.06 8.58
N ILE A 51 -1.94 -4.98 8.86
CA ILE A 51 -3.41 -4.94 8.76
C ILE A 51 -3.86 -5.24 7.34
N TYR A 52 -3.26 -4.58 6.35
CA TYR A 52 -3.57 -4.80 4.93
C TYR A 52 -3.33 -6.25 4.51
N ASN A 53 -2.22 -6.84 4.96
CA ASN A 53 -1.93 -8.23 4.65
C ASN A 53 -2.93 -9.18 5.30
N HIS A 54 -3.32 -8.93 6.56
CA HIS A 54 -4.28 -9.75 7.27
C HIS A 54 -5.68 -9.70 6.64
N LEU A 55 -6.17 -8.51 6.30
CA LEU A 55 -7.52 -8.30 5.79
C LEU A 55 -7.64 -8.60 4.29
N HIS A 56 -6.64 -8.24 3.50
CA HIS A 56 -6.76 -8.20 2.04
C HIS A 56 -5.94 -9.28 1.31
N MET A 57 -4.76 -9.64 1.83
CA MET A 57 -3.83 -10.56 1.15
C MET A 57 -3.82 -11.98 1.74
N ARG A 58 -4.35 -12.19 2.93
CA ARG A 58 -4.30 -13.49 3.63
C ARG A 58 -4.98 -14.58 2.80
N LYS A 59 -4.23 -15.64 2.49
CA LYS A 59 -4.73 -16.79 1.70
C LYS A 59 -5.84 -17.56 2.43
N SER A 60 -5.80 -17.60 3.76
CA SER A 60 -6.79 -18.29 4.61
C SER A 60 -8.00 -17.42 4.97
N SER A 61 -8.29 -16.38 4.19
CA SER A 61 -9.53 -15.62 4.35
C SER A 61 -10.71 -16.42 3.78
N PRO A 62 -11.91 -16.33 4.39
CA PRO A 62 -13.11 -17.00 3.88
C PRO A 62 -13.60 -16.41 2.55
N LEU A 63 -13.14 -15.22 2.17
CA LEU A 63 -13.46 -14.58 0.89
C LEU A 63 -12.36 -14.88 -0.12
N GLY A 64 -12.72 -15.11 -1.38
CA GLY A 64 -11.76 -15.18 -2.49
C GLY A 64 -11.07 -13.83 -2.74
N ARG A 65 -9.94 -13.83 -3.46
CA ARG A 65 -9.20 -12.59 -3.76
C ARG A 65 -10.06 -11.56 -4.49
N LEU A 66 -10.77 -12.00 -5.53
CA LEU A 66 -11.68 -11.13 -6.29
C LEU A 66 -12.80 -10.56 -5.41
N GLN A 67 -13.38 -11.36 -4.51
CA GLN A 67 -14.43 -10.90 -3.59
C GLN A 67 -13.91 -9.83 -2.62
N ARG A 68 -12.66 -9.95 -2.16
CA ARG A 68 -12.03 -8.93 -1.31
C ARG A 68 -11.75 -7.64 -2.08
N GLU A 69 -11.33 -7.75 -3.33
CA GLU A 69 -11.17 -6.58 -4.21
C GLU A 69 -12.53 -5.91 -4.46
N MET A 70 -13.58 -6.67 -4.79
CA MET A 70 -14.94 -6.15 -4.93
C MET A 70 -15.43 -5.43 -3.67
N LEU A 71 -15.23 -6.02 -2.49
CA LEU A 71 -15.59 -5.39 -1.21
C LEU A 71 -14.85 -4.07 -1.03
N ALA A 72 -13.54 -4.04 -1.30
CA ALA A 72 -12.75 -2.82 -1.20
C ALA A 72 -13.22 -1.74 -2.18
N THR A 73 -13.56 -2.11 -3.43
CA THR A 73 -14.12 -1.17 -4.41
C THR A 73 -15.44 -0.58 -3.96
N VAL A 74 -16.37 -1.39 -3.46
CA VAL A 74 -17.68 -0.92 -2.96
C VAL A 74 -17.49 0.01 -1.76
N VAL A 75 -16.69 -0.40 -0.78
CA VAL A 75 -16.44 0.42 0.41
C VAL A 75 -15.75 1.73 0.05
N ASN A 76 -14.78 1.71 -0.86
CA ASN A 76 -14.14 2.92 -1.37
C ASN A 76 -15.16 3.85 -2.04
N GLY A 77 -16.07 3.32 -2.87
CA GLY A 77 -17.15 4.12 -3.47
C GLY A 77 -18.08 4.75 -2.42
N LEU A 78 -18.44 4.00 -1.37
CA LEU A 78 -19.31 4.50 -0.30
C LEU A 78 -18.69 5.65 0.49
N ILE A 79 -17.36 5.67 0.65
CA ILE A 79 -16.65 6.76 1.34
C ILE A 79 -16.23 7.90 0.39
N GLY A 80 -16.67 7.88 -0.87
CA GLY A 80 -16.31 8.88 -1.88
C GLY A 80 -14.86 8.78 -2.38
N GLY A 81 -14.22 7.63 -2.21
CA GLY A 81 -12.91 7.34 -2.80
C GLY A 81 -13.00 7.20 -4.32
N ALA A 82 -12.00 7.71 -5.04
CA ALA A 82 -11.88 7.47 -6.47
C ALA A 82 -11.58 5.98 -6.75
N PRO A 83 -12.11 5.41 -7.84
CA PRO A 83 -11.82 4.04 -8.28
C PRO A 83 -10.35 3.85 -8.69
#